data_AF-X1TMP0-F1
#
_entry.id   AF-X1TMP0-F1
#
_cell.length_a   1.000
_cell.length_b   1.000
_cell.length_c   1.000
_cell.angle_alpha   90.00
_cell.angle_beta   90.00
_cell.angle_gamma   90.00
#
_symmetry.space_group_name_H-M   'P 1'
#
loop_
_entity.id
_entity.type
_entity.pdbx_description
1 polymer ?
#
loop_
_entity_poly.entity_id
_entity_poly.type
_entity_poly.pdbx_seq_one_letter_code
_entity_poly.pdbx_strand_id
1 'polypeptide(L)'
;MHLKDKIGIHLDQIKQLKGVENAVLTQRDGNPIQSTGVWFSKDEIFNVSSATSAIFNVGIHLHPKDLKYILIEGKKAKILIAPLNSPLHTSLNKILEMQGILDSNHEFFIAITAQPNINLGGIFLQTNECLKKIKTTLITSGESFKPPLIQFNNQKIQNIIEGFNIKETEDFDLRVSSFSLSFSEAISLELRKVLKNISITIPDLNYAFITIEGGFIASKILKNT
;
A
#
# COMPACT_ATOMS: atom_id res chain seq x y z
N MET A 1 -20.61 -15.19 8.86
CA MET A 1 -19.48 -14.25 8.94
C MET A 1 -18.66 -14.40 7.66
N HIS A 2 -18.51 -13.33 6.87
CA HIS A 2 -17.83 -13.41 5.58
C HIS A 2 -16.34 -13.72 5.76
N LEU A 3 -15.73 -14.37 4.76
CA LEU A 3 -14.31 -14.73 4.77
C LEU A 3 -13.41 -13.52 5.05
N LYS A 4 -13.70 -12.38 4.41
CA LYS A 4 -12.97 -11.12 4.61
C LYS A 4 -13.03 -10.60 6.04
N ASP A 5 -14.14 -10.80 6.74
CA ASP A 5 -14.27 -10.40 8.14
C ASP A 5 -13.38 -11.27 9.04
N LYS A 6 -13.31 -12.58 8.77
CA LYS A 6 -12.49 -13.52 9.55
C LYS A 6 -11.01 -13.22 9.37
N ILE A 7 -10.60 -12.94 8.14
CA ILE A 7 -9.23 -12.49 7.83
C ILE A 7 -8.96 -11.14 8.50
N GLY A 8 -9.93 -10.22 8.46
CA GLY A 8 -9.84 -8.90 9.11
C GLY A 8 -9.48 -8.99 10.59
N ILE A 9 -10.15 -9.87 11.35
CA ILE A 9 -9.84 -10.09 12.77
C ILE A 9 -8.36 -10.47 12.99
N HIS A 10 -7.82 -11.36 12.15
CA HIS A 10 -6.42 -11.78 12.29
C HIS A 10 -5.44 -10.68 11.87
N LEU A 11 -5.77 -9.88 10.87
CA LEU A 11 -4.98 -8.72 10.49
C LEU A 11 -5.01 -7.66 11.61
N ASP A 12 -6.15 -7.43 12.25
CA ASP A 12 -6.27 -6.49 13.37
C ASP A 12 -5.40 -6.94 14.57
N GLN A 13 -5.30 -8.24 14.82
CA GLN A 13 -4.36 -8.79 15.82
C GLN A 13 -2.90 -8.45 15.49
N ILE A 14 -2.51 -8.51 14.21
CA ILE A 14 -1.18 -8.09 13.76
C ILE A 14 -0.98 -6.59 13.97
N LYS A 15 -2.01 -5.79 13.65
CA LYS A 15 -1.98 -4.32 13.79
C LYS A 15 -1.85 -3.85 15.24
N GLN A 16 -2.36 -4.62 16.19
CA GLN A 16 -2.24 -4.34 17.63
C GLN A 16 -0.81 -4.54 18.17
N LEU A 17 0.07 -5.21 17.43
CA LEU A 17 1.48 -5.32 17.83
C LEU A 17 2.14 -3.94 17.85
N LYS A 18 2.96 -3.71 18.88
CA LYS A 18 3.59 -2.41 19.13
C LYS A 18 4.41 -1.96 17.91
N GLY A 19 4.04 -0.79 17.38
CA GLY A 19 4.73 -0.13 16.28
C GLY A 19 4.45 -0.71 14.90
N VAL A 20 3.53 -1.68 14.76
CA VAL A 20 2.94 -2.02 13.47
C VAL A 20 1.97 -0.92 13.07
N GLU A 21 2.15 -0.38 11.87
CA GLU A 21 1.34 0.71 11.35
C GLU A 21 0.23 0.19 10.45
N ASN A 22 0.53 -0.77 9.56
CA ASN A 22 -0.47 -1.34 8.67
C ASN A 22 -0.14 -2.81 8.32
N ALA A 23 -1.16 -3.57 7.93
CA ALA A 23 -1.00 -4.91 7.38
C ALA A 23 -1.97 -5.12 6.20
N VAL A 24 -1.46 -5.68 5.10
CA VAL A 24 -2.21 -5.95 3.87
C VAL A 24 -1.98 -7.39 3.46
N LEU A 25 -3.07 -8.13 3.25
CA LEU A 25 -3.07 -9.43 2.60
C LEU A 25 -3.39 -9.25 1.12
N THR A 26 -2.52 -9.77 0.26
CA THR A 26 -2.63 -9.67 -1.19
C THR A 26 -2.43 -11.03 -1.87
N GLN A 27 -3.03 -11.18 -3.03
CA GLN A 27 -2.79 -12.28 -3.95
C GLN A 27 -1.49 -12.10 -4.73
N ARG A 28 -0.98 -13.20 -5.29
CA ARG A 28 0.23 -13.20 -6.11
C ARG A 28 0.21 -12.23 -7.29
N ASP A 29 -0.97 -11.90 -7.80
CA ASP A 29 -1.19 -10.97 -8.92
C ASP A 29 -1.25 -9.49 -8.49
N GLY A 30 -1.14 -9.18 -7.19
CA GLY A 30 -1.24 -7.80 -6.69
C GLY A 30 -2.64 -7.37 -6.25
N ASN A 31 -3.66 -8.23 -6.36
CA ASN A 31 -4.99 -7.87 -5.87
C ASN A 31 -5.07 -7.89 -4.34
N PRO A 32 -5.64 -6.85 -3.71
CA PRO A 32 -5.85 -6.83 -2.27
C PRO A 32 -7.02 -7.73 -1.86
N ILE A 33 -6.80 -8.58 -0.85
CA ILE A 33 -7.85 -9.41 -0.24
C ILE A 33 -8.50 -8.66 0.91
N GLN A 34 -7.65 -8.21 1.86
CA GLN A 34 -8.06 -7.51 3.07
C GLN A 34 -6.87 -6.72 3.64
N SER A 35 -7.17 -5.64 4.36
CA SER A 35 -6.17 -4.77 4.98
C SER A 35 -6.64 -4.22 6.32
N THR A 36 -5.70 -3.80 7.16
CA THR A 36 -5.95 -3.00 8.36
C THR A 36 -4.83 -1.97 8.54
N GLY A 37 -5.11 -0.84 9.17
CA GLY A 37 -4.13 0.23 9.29
C GLY A 37 -4.75 1.61 9.45
N VAL A 38 -3.87 2.59 9.59
CA VAL A 38 -4.27 3.98 9.87
C VAL A 38 -4.39 4.81 8.58
N TRP A 39 -3.76 4.37 7.48
CA TRP A 39 -3.54 5.23 6.31
C TRP A 39 -3.63 4.52 4.96
N PHE A 40 -4.73 3.84 4.65
CA PHE A 40 -4.91 3.40 3.26
C PHE A 40 -6.28 3.76 2.69
N SER A 41 -6.28 4.69 1.74
CA SER A 41 -7.29 4.76 0.69
C SER A 41 -7.26 3.48 -0.16
N LYS A 42 -8.36 3.18 -0.88
CA LYS A 42 -8.42 1.99 -1.75
C LYS A 42 -7.27 1.94 -2.77
N ASP A 43 -6.86 3.09 -3.28
CA ASP A 43 -5.76 3.20 -4.25
C ASP A 43 -4.41 2.92 -3.61
N GLU A 44 -4.17 3.40 -2.38
CA GLU A 44 -2.96 3.07 -1.63
C GLU A 44 -2.88 1.59 -1.26
N ILE A 45 -4.00 0.97 -0.86
CA ILE A 45 -4.05 -0.48 -0.61
C ILE A 45 -3.63 -1.22 -1.89
N PHE A 46 -4.22 -0.86 -3.04
CA PHE A 46 -3.94 -1.50 -4.31
C PHE A 46 -2.47 -1.34 -4.73
N ASN A 47 -1.91 -0.13 -4.58
CA ASN A 47 -0.51 0.13 -4.90
C ASN A 47 0.45 -0.67 -4.02
N VAL A 48 0.19 -0.74 -2.70
CA VAL A 48 0.99 -1.54 -1.78
C VAL A 48 0.89 -3.02 -2.12
N SER A 49 -0.31 -3.53 -2.40
CA SER A 49 -0.55 -4.92 -2.83
C SER A 49 0.19 -5.27 -4.12
N SER A 50 0.11 -4.39 -5.12
CA SER A 50 0.79 -4.55 -6.41
C SER A 50 2.31 -4.56 -6.25
N ALA A 51 2.86 -3.59 -5.53
CA ALA A 51 4.30 -3.51 -5.27
C ALA A 51 4.81 -4.72 -4.47
N THR A 52 4.07 -5.12 -3.43
CA THR A 52 4.39 -6.30 -2.60
C THR A 52 4.51 -7.55 -3.47
N SER A 53 3.53 -7.76 -4.34
CA SER A 53 3.47 -8.92 -5.21
C SER A 53 4.56 -8.91 -6.26
N ALA A 54 4.83 -7.75 -6.87
CA ALA A 54 5.95 -7.59 -7.81
C ALA A 54 7.30 -7.91 -7.14
N ILE A 55 7.58 -7.28 -5.99
CA ILE A 55 8.84 -7.48 -5.24
C ILE A 55 9.01 -8.96 -4.88
N PHE A 56 7.98 -9.60 -4.31
CA PHE A 56 8.11 -10.97 -3.85
C PHE A 56 8.18 -11.98 -5.01
N ASN A 57 7.43 -11.76 -6.10
CA ASN A 57 7.52 -12.61 -7.29
C ASN A 57 8.91 -12.57 -7.93
N VAL A 58 9.53 -11.40 -8.04
CA VAL A 58 10.92 -11.27 -8.50
C VAL A 58 11.85 -12.00 -7.53
N GLY A 59 11.65 -11.83 -6.23
CA GLY A 59 12.39 -12.56 -5.21
C GLY A 59 12.33 -14.08 -5.38
N ILE A 60 11.13 -14.66 -5.53
CA ILE A 60 10.96 -16.10 -5.77
C ILE A 60 11.59 -16.51 -7.10
N HIS A 61 11.51 -15.68 -8.14
CA HIS A 61 12.12 -16.00 -9.43
C HIS A 61 13.65 -16.15 -9.31
N LEU A 62 14.30 -15.28 -8.53
CA LEU A 62 15.73 -15.33 -8.27
C LEU A 62 16.12 -16.42 -7.26
N HIS A 63 15.26 -16.66 -6.26
CA HIS A 63 15.50 -17.56 -5.13
C HIS A 63 14.31 -18.52 -4.92
N PRO A 64 14.08 -19.47 -5.84
CA PRO A 64 12.83 -20.24 -5.89
C PRO A 64 12.65 -21.26 -4.78
N LYS A 65 13.70 -21.64 -4.05
CA LYS A 65 13.65 -22.71 -3.04
C LYS A 65 13.91 -22.23 -1.62
N ASP A 66 14.49 -21.05 -1.47
CA ASP A 66 15.12 -20.57 -0.25
C ASP A 66 14.53 -19.25 0.28
N LEU A 67 13.83 -18.48 -0.56
CA LEU A 67 13.20 -17.23 -0.12
C LEU A 67 12.02 -17.48 0.82
N LYS A 68 12.19 -17.10 2.09
CA LYS A 68 11.14 -17.24 3.13
C LYS A 68 10.37 -15.97 3.39
N TYR A 69 11.04 -14.82 3.34
CA TYR A 69 10.49 -13.49 3.59
C TYR A 69 11.50 -12.44 3.13
N ILE A 70 11.06 -11.19 2.99
CA ILE A 70 11.88 -10.02 2.68
C ILE A 70 11.68 -8.99 3.79
N LEU A 71 12.78 -8.47 4.32
CA LEU A 71 12.79 -7.37 5.27
C LEU A 71 13.40 -6.15 4.58
N ILE A 72 12.67 -5.04 4.55
CA ILE A 72 13.12 -3.78 3.96
C ILE A 72 13.22 -2.75 5.09
N GLU A 73 14.42 -2.24 5.30
CA GLU A 73 14.66 -1.19 6.30
C GLU A 73 14.80 0.18 5.62
N GLY A 74 13.87 1.09 5.92
CA GLY A 74 13.92 2.47 5.50
C GLY A 74 14.13 3.42 6.68
N LYS A 75 14.58 4.65 6.39
CA LYS A 75 14.77 5.70 7.40
C LYS A 75 13.46 6.11 8.10
N LYS A 76 12.34 6.04 7.37
CA LYS A 76 11.01 6.49 7.82
C LYS A 76 10.04 5.35 8.16
N ALA A 77 10.24 4.17 7.59
CA ALA A 77 9.43 3.00 7.84
C ALA A 77 10.20 1.72 7.55
N LYS A 78 9.74 0.62 8.13
CA LYS A 78 10.22 -0.73 7.88
C LYS A 78 9.10 -1.55 7.28
N ILE A 79 9.44 -2.46 6.35
CA ILE A 79 8.46 -3.29 5.66
C ILE A 79 8.88 -4.75 5.76
N LEU A 80 7.96 -5.60 6.19
CA LEU A 80 8.08 -7.05 6.15
C LEU A 80 7.15 -7.56 5.05
N ILE A 81 7.69 -8.33 4.11
CA ILE A 81 6.93 -9.06 3.11
C ILE A 81 7.15 -10.55 3.34
N ALA A 82 6.08 -11.32 3.50
CA ALA A 82 6.18 -12.76 3.67
C ALA A 82 5.06 -13.48 2.91
N PRO A 83 5.32 -14.69 2.38
CA PRO A 83 4.29 -15.53 1.82
C PRO A 83 3.55 -16.29 2.91
N LEU A 84 2.31 -16.66 2.66
CA LEU A 84 1.55 -17.58 3.52
C LEU A 84 1.98 -19.03 3.29
N ASN A 85 3.28 -19.30 3.40
CA ASN A 85 3.86 -20.62 3.15
C ASN A 85 3.96 -21.49 4.39
N SER A 86 3.59 -20.99 5.58
CA SER A 86 3.70 -21.78 6.81
C SER A 86 2.97 -23.12 6.66
N PRO A 87 3.60 -24.24 7.03
CA PRO A 87 2.96 -25.54 6.98
C PRO A 87 1.74 -25.50 7.90
N LEU A 88 0.61 -25.93 7.37
CA LEU A 88 -0.56 -26.20 8.21
C LEU A 88 -0.27 -27.51 8.96
N HIS A 89 -1.03 -27.75 10.02
CA HIS A 89 -0.95 -29.00 10.79
C HIS A 89 -0.77 -30.22 9.86
N THR A 90 0.04 -31.21 10.25
CA THR A 90 0.38 -32.38 9.42
C THR A 90 -0.85 -33.11 8.85
N SER A 91 -1.96 -33.10 9.59
CA SER A 91 -3.26 -33.64 9.17
C SER A 91 -3.97 -32.80 8.10
N LEU A 92 -3.89 -31.47 8.18
CA LEU A 92 -4.45 -30.55 7.19
C LEU A 92 -3.63 -30.54 5.89
N ASN A 93 -2.30 -30.64 5.99
CA ASN A 93 -1.46 -30.80 4.81
C ASN A 93 -1.85 -32.08 4.07
N LYS A 94 -2.03 -33.22 4.75
CA LYS A 94 -2.52 -34.47 4.14
C LYS A 94 -3.83 -34.33 3.39
N ILE A 95 -4.81 -33.62 3.95
CA ILE A 95 -6.09 -33.34 3.27
C ILE A 95 -5.87 -32.51 2.01
N LEU A 96 -4.94 -31.54 2.04
CA LEU A 96 -4.60 -30.68 0.91
C LEU A 96 -3.81 -31.40 -0.19
N GLU A 97 -2.91 -32.33 0.15
CA GLU A 97 -2.23 -33.18 -0.85
C GLU A 97 -3.23 -34.11 -1.52
N MET A 98 -4.17 -34.69 -0.76
CA MET A 98 -5.24 -35.55 -1.30
C MET A 98 -6.20 -34.81 -2.24
N GLN A 99 -6.32 -33.48 -2.11
CA GLN A 99 -7.15 -32.63 -2.97
C GLN A 99 -6.37 -32.02 -4.15
N GLY A 100 -5.05 -32.27 -4.27
CA GLY A 100 -4.22 -31.71 -5.34
C GLY A 100 -3.99 -30.19 -5.24
N ILE A 101 -4.19 -29.58 -4.07
CA ILE A 101 -4.14 -28.12 -3.84
C ILE A 101 -2.72 -27.62 -3.49
N LEU A 102 -1.73 -28.51 -3.39
CA LEU A 102 -0.38 -28.18 -2.93
C LEU A 102 0.52 -27.46 -3.96
N ASP A 103 0.07 -27.31 -5.20
CA ASP A 103 0.95 -26.88 -6.30
C ASP A 103 1.25 -25.38 -6.33
N SER A 104 0.76 -24.60 -5.37
CA SER A 104 0.91 -23.16 -5.38
C SER A 104 1.44 -22.61 -4.05
N ASN A 105 2.63 -23.10 -3.67
CA ASN A 105 3.50 -22.32 -2.80
C ASN A 105 3.57 -20.90 -3.39
N HIS A 106 3.23 -19.86 -2.61
CA HIS A 106 3.22 -18.44 -2.98
C HIS A 106 1.96 -17.82 -3.64
N GLU A 107 0.74 -18.32 -3.40
CA GLU A 107 -0.46 -17.61 -3.89
C GLU A 107 -0.80 -16.31 -3.15
N PHE A 108 -0.39 -16.21 -1.90
CA PHE A 108 -0.78 -15.11 -1.03
C PHE A 108 0.43 -14.55 -0.28
N PHE A 109 0.50 -13.23 -0.24
CA PHE A 109 1.54 -12.47 0.43
C PHE A 109 0.93 -11.55 1.48
N ILE A 110 1.65 -11.38 2.59
CA ILE A 110 1.37 -10.34 3.56
C ILE A 110 2.47 -9.28 3.50
N ALA A 111 2.05 -8.02 3.48
CA ALA A 111 2.91 -6.87 3.72
C ALA A 111 2.55 -6.24 5.06
N ILE A 112 3.56 -6.01 5.90
CA ILE A 112 3.41 -5.35 7.20
C ILE A 112 4.34 -4.15 7.22
N THR A 113 3.80 -2.96 7.47
CA THR A 113 4.60 -1.75 7.67
C THR A 113 4.70 -1.46 9.16
N ALA A 114 5.89 -1.08 9.60
CA ALA A 114 6.18 -0.77 10.99
C ALA A 114 7.07 0.46 11.13
N GLN A 115 7.06 1.06 12.31
CA GLN A 115 7.90 2.22 12.64
C GLN A 115 9.40 1.88 12.55
N PRO A 116 10.28 2.86 12.24
CA PRO A 116 11.72 2.66 12.07
C PRO A 116 12.44 2.01 13.27
N ASN A 117 11.95 2.24 14.48
CA ASN A 117 12.56 1.75 15.71
C ASN A 117 12.13 0.32 16.08
N ILE A 118 11.33 -0.35 15.25
CA ILE A 118 10.81 -1.69 15.52
C ILE A 118 11.75 -2.77 14.97
N ASN A 119 11.83 -3.87 15.70
CA ASN A 119 12.51 -5.09 15.26
C ASN A 119 11.54 -5.94 14.41
N LEU A 120 11.77 -5.97 13.10
CA LEU A 120 10.94 -6.74 12.17
C LEU A 120 10.98 -8.25 12.44
N GLY A 121 12.11 -8.80 12.90
CA GLY A 121 12.22 -10.21 13.25
C GLY A 121 11.31 -10.56 14.43
N GLY A 122 11.22 -9.68 15.43
CA GLY A 122 10.28 -9.82 16.55
C GLY A 122 8.82 -9.80 16.10
N ILE A 123 8.46 -8.87 15.21
CA ILE A 123 7.12 -8.80 14.59
C ILE A 123 6.83 -10.08 13.80
N PHE A 124 7.77 -10.57 12.99
CA PHE A 124 7.58 -11.79 12.21
C PHE A 124 7.27 -13.02 13.10
N LEU A 125 8.00 -13.19 14.20
CA LEU A 125 7.75 -14.29 15.14
C LEU A 125 6.38 -14.17 15.82
N GLN A 126 6.01 -12.97 16.25
CA GLN A 126 4.72 -12.71 16.90
C GLN A 126 3.52 -12.88 15.96
N THR A 127 3.70 -12.61 14.67
CA THR A 127 2.62 -12.70 13.69
C THR A 127 2.42 -14.12 13.14
N ASN A 128 3.37 -15.04 13.34
CA ASN A 128 3.34 -16.38 12.73
C ASN A 128 2.05 -17.18 13.01
N GLU A 129 1.52 -17.13 14.23
CA GLU A 129 0.25 -17.79 14.56
C GLU A 129 -0.95 -17.15 13.85
N CYS A 130 -0.95 -15.83 13.67
CA CYS A 130 -1.97 -15.14 12.88
C CYS A 130 -1.88 -15.53 11.41
N LEU A 131 -0.66 -15.62 10.84
CA LEU A 131 -0.45 -16.04 9.45
C LEU A 131 -0.96 -17.47 9.19
N LYS A 132 -0.71 -18.40 10.12
CA LYS A 132 -1.26 -19.76 10.04
C LYS A 132 -2.78 -19.75 10.04
N LYS A 133 -3.40 -18.99 10.94
CA LYS A 133 -4.88 -18.88 11.02
C LYS A 133 -5.49 -18.26 9.77
N ILE A 134 -4.87 -17.22 9.21
CA ILE A 134 -5.28 -16.62 7.93
C ILE A 134 -5.25 -17.67 6.82
N LYS A 135 -4.14 -18.42 6.69
CA LYS A 135 -4.01 -19.49 5.70
C LYS A 135 -5.06 -20.58 5.88
N THR A 136 -5.30 -21.05 7.10
CA THR A 136 -6.36 -22.04 7.39
C THR A 136 -7.72 -21.52 6.96
N THR A 137 -8.00 -20.25 7.23
CA THR A 137 -9.29 -19.62 6.89
C THR A 137 -9.48 -19.50 5.37
N LEU A 138 -8.42 -19.15 4.63
CA LEU A 138 -8.44 -19.08 3.16
C LEU A 138 -8.68 -20.45 2.52
N ILE A 139 -8.07 -21.50 3.06
CA ILE A 139 -8.20 -22.85 2.50
C ILE A 139 -9.54 -23.47 2.84
N THR A 140 -9.99 -23.33 4.09
CA THR A 140 -11.25 -23.93 4.56
C THR A 140 -12.49 -23.26 3.99
N SER A 141 -12.37 -22.07 3.40
CA SER A 141 -13.50 -21.37 2.78
C SER A 141 -13.90 -21.95 1.42
N GLY A 142 -12.97 -22.60 0.70
CA GLY A 142 -13.20 -23.08 -0.67
C GLY A 142 -13.46 -21.96 -1.69
N GLU A 143 -13.28 -20.70 -1.33
CA GLU A 143 -13.45 -19.57 -2.24
C GLU A 143 -12.23 -19.43 -3.15
N SER A 144 -12.42 -19.52 -4.47
CA SER A 144 -11.36 -19.13 -5.41
C SER A 144 -11.35 -17.61 -5.52
N PHE A 145 -10.26 -16.98 -5.06
CA PHE A 145 -10.01 -15.57 -5.34
C PHE A 145 -9.57 -15.45 -6.81
N LYS A 146 -10.53 -15.44 -7.74
CA LYS A 146 -10.22 -15.04 -9.12
C LYS A 146 -10.07 -13.52 -9.14
N PRO A 147 -8.99 -12.98 -9.74
CA PRO A 147 -8.92 -11.54 -9.99
C PRO A 147 -10.23 -11.07 -10.62
N PRO A 148 -10.85 -9.98 -10.14
CA PRO A 148 -11.93 -9.38 -10.90
C PRO A 148 -11.38 -9.06 -12.29
N LEU A 149 -12.14 -9.36 -13.34
CA LEU A 149 -11.79 -8.92 -14.69
C LEU A 149 -11.85 -7.39 -14.70
N ILE A 150 -10.70 -6.74 -14.48
CA ILE A 150 -10.59 -5.29 -14.59
C ILE A 150 -10.51 -4.98 -16.08
N GLN A 151 -11.65 -4.63 -16.68
CA GLN A 151 -11.65 -4.01 -18.00
C GLN A 151 -11.24 -2.55 -17.86
N PHE A 152 -9.97 -2.27 -18.17
CA PHE A 152 -9.53 -0.91 -18.39
C PHE A 152 -10.10 -0.42 -19.73
N ASN A 153 -10.57 0.83 -19.77
CA ASN A 153 -10.91 1.45 -21.05
C ASN A 153 -9.63 1.67 -21.87
N ASN A 154 -9.75 1.79 -23.18
CA ASN A 154 -8.60 1.94 -24.08
C ASN A 154 -7.69 3.11 -23.69
N GLN A 155 -8.25 4.20 -23.17
CA GLN A 155 -7.49 5.36 -22.74
C GLN A 155 -6.62 5.06 -21.51
N LYS A 156 -7.14 4.35 -20.52
CA LYS A 156 -6.38 3.95 -19.32
C LYS A 156 -5.34 2.88 -19.65
N ILE A 157 -5.61 2.00 -20.62
CA ILE A 157 -4.61 1.06 -21.16
C ILE A 157 -3.44 1.82 -21.80
N GLN A 158 -3.73 2.82 -22.64
CA GLN A 158 -2.69 3.63 -23.28
C GLN A 158 -1.85 4.39 -22.24
N ASN A 159 -2.48 5.03 -21.24
CA ASN A 159 -1.75 5.72 -20.17
C ASN A 159 -0.85 4.78 -19.36
N ILE A 160 -1.30 3.54 -19.11
CA ILE A 160 -0.51 2.53 -18.41
C ILE A 160 0.70 2.11 -19.27
N ILE A 161 0.49 1.87 -20.57
CA ILE A 161 1.56 1.51 -21.52
C ILE A 161 2.59 2.65 -21.64
N GLU A 162 2.13 3.89 -21.74
CA GLU A 162 2.99 5.08 -21.74
C GLU A 162 3.79 5.21 -20.44
N GLY A 163 3.18 4.91 -19.28
CA GLY A 163 3.85 4.92 -17.99
C GLY A 163 4.92 3.83 -17.80
N PHE A 164 4.80 2.70 -18.51
CA PHE A 164 5.83 1.65 -18.54
C PHE A 164 6.95 1.92 -19.54
N ASN A 165 6.81 2.93 -20.40
CA ASN A 165 7.80 3.32 -21.39
C ASN A 165 8.94 4.12 -20.74
N ILE A 166 9.57 3.56 -19.71
CA ILE A 166 10.85 4.04 -19.18
C ILE A 166 11.91 3.44 -20.09
N LYS A 167 12.23 4.16 -21.17
CA LYS A 167 13.39 3.84 -22.01
C LYS A 167 14.64 4.37 -21.33
N GLU A 168 15.49 3.47 -20.86
CA GLU A 168 16.77 3.79 -20.21
C GLU A 168 17.84 4.41 -21.15
N THR A 169 17.53 4.72 -22.42
CA THR A 169 18.53 5.25 -23.37
C THR A 169 17.92 6.12 -24.47
N GLU A 170 17.14 7.14 -24.13
CA GLU A 170 16.84 8.22 -25.07
C GLU A 170 17.25 9.55 -24.42
N ASP A 171 18.20 10.27 -25.05
CA ASP A 171 18.48 11.66 -24.72
C ASP A 171 17.21 12.47 -25.02
N PHE A 172 16.38 12.68 -23.99
CA PHE A 172 15.21 13.52 -24.13
C PHE A 172 15.67 14.96 -24.32
N ASP A 173 15.35 15.53 -25.49
CA ASP A 173 15.37 16.97 -25.69
C ASP A 173 14.19 17.58 -24.92
N LEU A 174 14.35 17.63 -23.58
CA LEU A 174 13.36 18.19 -22.67
C LEU A 174 13.25 19.69 -22.94
N ARG A 175 12.29 20.06 -23.77
CA ARG A 175 11.80 21.43 -23.83
C ARG A 175 11.06 21.74 -22.54
N VAL A 176 11.82 22.12 -21.51
CA VAL A 176 11.29 22.69 -20.28
C VAL A 176 10.67 24.04 -20.64
N SER A 177 9.38 24.05 -20.93
CA SER A 177 8.62 25.29 -21.04
C SER A 177 8.35 25.80 -19.63
N SER A 178 8.77 27.03 -19.32
CA SER A 178 8.35 27.71 -18.11
C SER A 178 6.83 27.82 -18.09
N PHE A 179 6.18 27.06 -17.22
CA PHE A 179 4.75 27.20 -16.98
C PHE A 179 4.54 28.40 -16.06
N SER A 180 4.01 29.49 -16.62
CA SER A 180 3.59 30.66 -15.85
C SER A 180 2.15 30.46 -15.41
N LEU A 181 1.95 30.15 -14.13
CA LEU A 181 0.65 30.15 -13.50
C LEU A 181 0.35 31.56 -12.97
N SER A 182 -0.65 32.22 -13.55
CA SER A 182 -1.15 33.51 -13.07
C SER A 182 -2.59 33.38 -12.61
N PHE A 183 -2.91 33.96 -11.46
CA PHE A 183 -4.30 34.12 -11.02
C PHE A 183 -4.88 35.40 -11.60
N SER A 184 -6.16 35.37 -11.98
CA SER A 184 -6.89 36.61 -12.25
C SER A 184 -7.02 37.42 -10.96
N GLU A 185 -7.26 38.73 -11.11
CA GLU A 185 -7.50 39.63 -9.97
C GLU A 185 -8.69 39.14 -9.13
N ALA A 186 -9.77 38.71 -9.77
CA ALA A 186 -10.97 38.19 -9.11
C ALA A 186 -10.64 37.01 -8.19
N ILE A 187 -9.91 36.00 -8.70
CA ILE A 187 -9.51 34.83 -7.92
C ILE A 187 -8.56 35.25 -6.78
N SER A 188 -7.62 36.14 -7.07
CA SER A 188 -6.67 36.65 -6.06
C SER A 188 -7.38 37.35 -4.90
N LEU A 189 -8.46 38.08 -5.18
CA LEU A 189 -9.28 38.75 -4.17
C LEU A 189 -10.08 37.75 -3.33
N GLU A 190 -10.66 36.72 -3.95
CA GLU A 190 -11.36 35.66 -3.23
C GLU A 190 -10.44 34.89 -2.30
N LEU A 191 -9.26 34.48 -2.78
CA LEU A 191 -8.26 33.78 -1.97
C LEU A 191 -7.85 34.63 -0.74
N ARG A 192 -7.70 35.95 -0.91
CA ARG A 192 -7.43 36.86 0.20
C ARG A 192 -8.60 36.98 1.17
N LYS A 193 -9.85 37.03 0.68
CA LYS A 193 -11.04 37.07 1.56
C LYS A 193 -11.12 35.82 2.43
N VAL A 194 -10.87 34.65 1.85
CA VAL A 194 -10.83 33.37 2.59
C VAL A 194 -9.77 33.44 3.69
N LEU A 195 -8.53 33.80 3.36
CA LEU A 195 -7.45 33.93 4.34
C LEU A 195 -7.75 34.97 5.43
N LYS A 196 -8.37 36.10 5.06
CA LYS A 196 -8.75 37.15 6.00
C LYS A 196 -9.82 36.65 6.98
N ASN A 197 -10.84 35.94 6.50
CA ASN A 197 -11.86 35.35 7.37
C ASN A 197 -11.22 34.39 8.37
N ILE A 198 -10.33 33.49 7.92
CA ILE A 198 -9.59 32.58 8.80
C ILE A 198 -8.77 33.37 9.85
N SER A 199 -8.12 34.46 9.44
CA SER A 199 -7.31 35.30 10.35
C SER A 199 -8.10 36.04 11.42
N ILE A 200 -9.37 36.34 11.15
CA ILE A 200 -10.29 36.96 12.10
C ILE A 200 -10.86 35.92 13.06
N THR A 201 -11.16 34.72 12.56
CA THR A 201 -11.73 33.63 13.36
C THR A 201 -10.74 33.03 14.36
N ILE A 202 -9.44 33.03 14.04
CA ILE A 202 -8.39 32.44 14.88
C ILE A 202 -7.53 33.55 15.50
N PRO A 203 -7.70 33.87 16.80
CA PRO A 203 -7.02 35.00 17.46
C PRO A 203 -5.49 34.90 17.38
N ASP A 204 -4.93 33.71 17.60
CA ASP A 204 -3.49 33.46 17.71
C ASP A 204 -2.81 33.08 16.37
N LEU A 205 -3.47 33.37 15.24
CA LEU A 205 -2.95 33.03 13.93
C LEU A 205 -1.81 33.98 13.52
N ASN A 206 -0.57 33.49 13.53
CA ASN A 206 0.61 34.26 13.07
C ASN A 206 0.71 34.37 11.54
N TYR A 207 0.40 33.29 10.82
CA TYR A 207 0.45 33.23 9.36
C TYR A 207 -0.59 32.26 8.82
N ALA A 208 -1.09 32.54 7.62
CA ALA A 208 -1.83 31.55 6.82
C ALA A 208 -1.54 31.73 5.34
N PHE A 209 -1.52 30.62 4.61
CA PHE A 209 -1.27 30.59 3.18
C PHE A 209 -2.13 29.54 2.49
N ILE A 210 -2.39 29.77 1.20
CA ILE A 210 -3.01 28.81 0.30
C ILE A 210 -1.96 28.38 -0.70
N THR A 211 -1.76 27.08 -0.85
CA THR A 211 -0.85 26.50 -1.84
C THR A 211 -1.62 25.71 -2.88
N ILE A 212 -1.09 25.68 -4.10
CA ILE A 212 -1.52 24.72 -5.13
C ILE A 212 -0.66 23.46 -5.06
N GLU A 213 -1.07 22.42 -5.81
CA GLU A 213 -0.30 21.19 -5.98
C GLU A 213 1.15 21.50 -6.39
N GLY A 214 2.11 20.83 -5.75
CA GLY A 214 3.54 21.13 -5.90
C GLY A 214 4.09 22.19 -4.93
N GLY A 215 3.26 22.76 -4.04
CA GLY A 215 3.72 23.61 -2.93
C GLY A 215 3.91 25.10 -3.29
N PHE A 216 3.48 25.54 -4.47
CA PHE A 216 3.53 26.95 -4.85
C PHE A 216 2.49 27.77 -4.06
N ILE A 217 2.92 28.89 -3.48
CA ILE A 217 2.06 29.77 -2.67
C ILE A 217 1.19 30.61 -3.60
N ALA A 218 -0.12 30.40 -3.53
CA ALA A 218 -1.12 31.18 -4.27
C ALA A 218 -1.53 32.46 -3.54
N SER A 219 -1.61 32.43 -2.21
CA SER A 219 -1.96 33.60 -1.40
C SER A 219 -1.39 33.44 0.02
N LYS A 220 -1.06 34.55 0.68
CA LYS A 220 -0.57 34.57 2.05
C LYS A 220 -1.11 35.77 2.82
N ILE A 221 -1.33 35.59 4.11
CA ILE A 221 -1.57 36.65 5.08
C ILE A 221 -0.60 36.48 6.25
N LEU A 222 0.06 37.58 6.62
CA LEU A 222 0.91 37.68 7.79
C LEU A 222 0.17 38.59 8.77
N LYS A 223 -0.14 38.09 9.97
CA LYS A 223 -0.74 38.92 11.02
C LYS A 223 0.41 39.59 11.74
N ASN A 224 0.72 40.83 11.35
CA ASN A 224 1.62 41.66 12.15
C ASN A 224 0.89 41.96 13.46
N THR A 225 1.46 41.51 14.57
CA THR A 225 1.09 41.90 15.93
C THR A 225 1.05 43.41 16.08
#